data_AF-A0A8H4XMH8-F1
#
_entry.id   AF-A0A8H4XMH8-F1
#
_cell.length_a   1.000
_cell.length_b   1.000
_cell.length_c   1.000
_cell.angle_alpha   90.00
_cell.angle_beta   90.00
_cell.angle_gamma   90.00
#
_symmetry.space_group_name_H-M   'P 1'
#
loop_
_entity.id
_entity.type
_entity.pdbx_description
1 polymer ?
#
loop_
_entity_poly.entity_id
_entity_poly.type
_entity_poly.pdbx_seq_one_letter_code
_entity_poly.pdbx_strand_id
1 'polypeptide(L)'
;GTFTLSLDNERSGISSTTDVQYEAAIGNERLLQRHSPSSTDTYYLSSVLSKYQTTGKSVVIHSLRRSDAPEASERSPFTPVIVFAVSETIRPEAARVIAKLQSSQVDVFMCTGDNQTTAHAVADSLGIPRTHVRAGVLPTEKATFVNQVQHSSHEFQAIPTKTKKSTPGNSTRSIVAFVGDGVNDAPALAAADVSVAMASGSDVAISSASFILLNSDIGNILELVLLSRRVFRRVRLNFLWALVYNVCLIPIAAGVLYPIVIGQAEQLVDGRVVLVNKHFRLSPVWAALAMALSSISVVCSSLALGIEKRHLTQLFKRKSGH
;
A
#
# COMPACT_ATOMS: atom_id res chain seq x y z
N GLY A 1 -35.55 -6.47 -3.41
CA GLY A 1 -36.31 -7.22 -2.39
C GLY A 1 -37.76 -6.82 -2.47
N THR A 2 -38.70 -7.73 -2.19
CA THR A 2 -40.14 -7.44 -2.25
C THR A 2 -40.72 -7.23 -0.85
N PHE A 3 -41.70 -6.35 -0.74
CA PHE A 3 -42.46 -6.12 0.50
C PHE A 3 -43.93 -5.86 0.14
N THR A 4 -44.83 -6.21 1.05
CA THR A 4 -46.27 -6.01 0.87
C THR A 4 -46.73 -4.87 1.74
N LEU A 5 -47.56 -4.00 1.19
CA LEU A 5 -48.11 -2.84 1.88
C LEU A 5 -49.64 -3.00 1.90
N SER A 6 -50.18 -3.25 3.09
CA SER A 6 -51.62 -3.32 3.33
C SER A 6 -52.14 -1.91 3.57
N LEU A 7 -52.99 -1.42 2.68
CA LEU A 7 -53.64 -0.12 2.83
C LEU A 7 -55.08 -0.33 3.29
N ASP A 8 -55.39 0.17 4.48
CA ASP A 8 -56.75 0.25 5.00
C ASP A 8 -57.48 1.39 4.29
N ASN A 9 -58.46 1.04 3.45
CA ASN A 9 -59.24 2.04 2.73
C ASN A 9 -60.54 2.30 3.49
N GLU A 10 -60.52 3.21 4.47
CA GLU A 10 -61.74 3.68 5.15
C GLU A 10 -62.51 4.70 4.30
N ARG A 11 -62.95 4.29 3.11
CA ARG A 11 -63.94 5.06 2.36
C ARG A 11 -65.23 4.24 2.28
N SER A 12 -66.29 4.81 2.86
CA SER A 12 -67.68 4.31 2.80
C SER A 12 -67.98 2.99 3.53
N GLY A 13 -67.67 2.91 4.83
CA GLY A 13 -68.29 1.94 5.77
C GLY A 13 -68.01 0.46 5.55
N ILE A 14 -67.20 0.11 4.55
CA ILE A 14 -66.73 -1.24 4.24
C ILE A 14 -65.21 -1.21 4.38
N SER A 15 -64.68 -1.89 5.39
CA SER A 15 -63.23 -2.07 5.52
C SER A 15 -62.78 -3.08 4.46
N SER A 16 -62.14 -2.58 3.39
CA SER A 16 -61.44 -3.42 2.42
C SER A 16 -59.95 -3.17 2.55
N THR A 17 -59.20 -4.21 2.95
CA THR A 17 -57.74 -4.21 2.92
C THR A 17 -57.26 -4.49 1.50
N THR A 18 -56.61 -3.53 0.86
CA THR A 18 -55.92 -3.78 -0.41
C THR A 18 -54.44 -4.02 -0.13
N ASP A 19 -54.01 -5.26 -0.33
CA ASP A 19 -52.60 -5.63 -0.28
C ASP A 19 -51.95 -5.31 -1.63
N VAL A 20 -51.00 -4.39 -1.63
CA VAL A 20 -50.20 -4.05 -2.82
C VAL A 20 -48.78 -4.53 -2.60
N GLN A 21 -48.24 -5.29 -3.54
CA GLN A 21 -46.88 -5.79 -3.45
C GLN A 21 -45.94 -4.83 -4.18
N TYR A 22 -44.88 -4.41 -3.49
CA TYR A 22 -43.83 -3.56 -4.03
C TYR A 22 -42.51 -4.29 -4.09
N GLU A 23 -41.67 -3.90 -5.04
CA GLU A 23 -40.29 -4.32 -5.12
C GLU A 23 -39.38 -3.11 -4.98
N ALA A 24 -38.47 -3.19 -4.01
CA ALA A 24 -37.41 -2.22 -3.77
C ALA A 24 -36.09 -2.67 -4.36
N ALA A 25 -35.41 -1.75 -5.04
CA ALA A 25 -34.01 -1.84 -5.40
C ALA A 25 -33.23 -0.71 -4.72
N ILE A 26 -32.10 -1.05 -4.09
CA ILE A 26 -31.21 -0.12 -3.39
C ILE A 26 -29.83 -0.28 -3.99
N GLY A 27 -29.26 0.82 -4.49
CA GLY A 27 -27.91 0.79 -5.05
C GLY A 27 -27.45 2.09 -5.68
N ASN A 28 -26.42 1.99 -6.51
CA ASN A 28 -25.86 3.12 -7.23
C ASN A 28 -26.65 3.44 -8.52
N GLU A 29 -26.27 4.51 -9.21
CA GLU A 29 -26.90 4.93 -10.46
C GLU A 29 -26.88 3.85 -11.54
N ARG A 30 -25.83 3.03 -11.59
CA ARG A 30 -25.71 1.92 -12.54
C ARG A 30 -26.78 0.85 -12.32
N LEU A 31 -27.16 0.59 -11.07
CA LEU A 31 -28.26 -0.32 -10.75
C LEU A 31 -29.60 0.24 -11.25
N LEU A 32 -29.84 1.54 -11.06
CA LEU A 32 -31.06 2.21 -11.54
C LEU A 32 -31.15 2.17 -13.07
N GLN A 33 -30.07 2.50 -13.77
CA GLN A 33 -30.02 2.48 -15.24
C GLN A 33 -30.24 1.08 -15.83
N ARG A 34 -29.86 0.02 -15.11
CA ARG A 34 -30.10 -1.36 -15.55
C ARG A 34 -31.57 -1.77 -15.48
N HIS A 35 -32.34 -1.17 -14.58
CA HIS A 35 -33.71 -1.59 -14.26
C HIS A 35 -34.80 -0.55 -14.59
N SER A 36 -34.43 0.67 -14.99
CA SER A 36 -35.36 1.73 -15.39
C SER A 36 -35.23 2.01 -16.90
N PRO A 37 -36.34 2.11 -17.65
CA PRO A 37 -36.31 2.50 -19.06
C PRO A 37 -35.84 3.95 -19.22
N SER A 38 -35.26 4.24 -20.38
CA SER A 38 -34.67 5.53 -20.75
C SER A 38 -35.64 6.73 -20.81
N SER A 39 -36.93 6.52 -20.53
CA SER A 39 -37.99 7.53 -20.54
C SER A 39 -38.31 8.13 -19.17
N THR A 40 -37.68 7.66 -18.08
CA THR A 40 -37.91 8.21 -16.74
C THR A 40 -37.24 9.58 -16.60
N ASP A 41 -38.03 10.62 -16.32
CA ASP A 41 -37.58 12.00 -16.14
C ASP A 41 -36.63 12.11 -14.93
N THR A 42 -35.34 11.96 -15.20
CA THR A 42 -34.27 11.87 -14.19
C THR A 42 -33.52 13.20 -14.01
N TYR A 43 -34.00 14.28 -14.65
CA TYR A 43 -33.35 15.59 -14.61
C TYR A 43 -33.09 16.08 -13.17
N TYR A 44 -34.12 16.08 -12.32
CA TYR A 44 -33.97 16.47 -10.91
C TYR A 44 -33.06 15.52 -10.13
N LEU A 45 -33.16 14.22 -10.37
CA LEU A 45 -32.31 13.23 -9.72
C LEU A 45 -30.83 13.50 -10.03
N SER A 46 -30.47 13.69 -11.31
CA SER A 46 -29.10 13.93 -11.74
C SER A 46 -28.48 15.17 -11.05
N SER A 47 -29.27 16.24 -10.89
CA SER A 47 -28.83 17.47 -10.22
C SER A 47 -28.56 17.25 -8.72
N VAL A 48 -29.43 16.48 -8.04
CA VAL A 48 -29.30 16.15 -6.62
C VAL A 48 -28.11 15.21 -6.41
N LEU A 49 -27.95 14.19 -7.25
CA LEU A 49 -26.81 13.28 -7.21
C LEU A 49 -25.50 14.05 -7.38
N SER A 50 -25.39 14.88 -8.42
CA SER A 50 -24.19 15.68 -8.69
C SER A 50 -23.83 16.59 -7.52
N LYS A 51 -24.82 17.26 -6.91
CA LYS A 51 -24.60 18.13 -5.75
C LYS A 51 -23.94 17.40 -4.57
N TYR A 52 -24.37 16.19 -4.25
CA TYR A 52 -23.81 15.44 -3.12
C TYR A 52 -22.51 14.71 -3.46
N GLN A 53 -22.42 14.17 -4.68
CA GLN A 53 -21.22 13.47 -5.13
C GLN A 53 -20.01 14.42 -5.26
N THR A 54 -20.22 15.64 -5.76
CA THR A 54 -19.14 16.65 -5.86
C THR A 54 -18.60 17.09 -4.49
N THR A 55 -19.41 16.94 -3.42
CA THR A 55 -18.96 17.14 -2.04
C THR A 55 -18.30 15.91 -1.41
N GLY A 56 -18.01 14.87 -2.20
CA GLY A 56 -17.37 13.64 -1.71
C GLY A 56 -18.31 12.72 -0.92
N LYS A 57 -19.63 12.86 -1.05
CA LYS A 57 -20.58 11.94 -0.42
C LYS A 57 -20.87 10.75 -1.31
N SER A 58 -20.96 9.57 -0.72
CA SER A 58 -21.46 8.36 -1.37
C SER A 58 -22.98 8.41 -1.39
N VAL A 59 -23.55 8.24 -2.59
CA VAL A 59 -24.99 8.39 -2.80
C VAL A 59 -25.61 7.06 -3.16
N VAL A 60 -26.65 6.68 -2.44
CA VAL A 60 -27.42 5.45 -2.63
C VAL A 60 -28.86 5.82 -3.00
N ILE A 61 -29.34 5.23 -4.09
CA ILE A 61 -30.68 5.47 -4.62
C ILE A 61 -31.57 4.32 -4.19
N HIS A 62 -32.70 4.66 -3.56
CA HIS A 62 -33.78 3.74 -3.25
C HIS A 62 -34.91 3.94 -4.27
N SER A 63 -35.15 2.91 -5.06
CA SER A 63 -36.17 2.90 -6.11
C SER A 63 -37.21 1.83 -5.86
N LEU A 64 -38.47 2.17 -6.11
CA LEU A 64 -39.62 1.30 -5.92
C LEU A 64 -40.32 1.04 -7.26
N ARG A 65 -40.87 -0.17 -7.41
CA ARG A 65 -41.86 -0.48 -8.43
C ARG A 65 -43.01 -1.28 -7.84
N ARG A 66 -44.18 -1.20 -8.46
CA ARG A 66 -45.34 -2.02 -8.12
C ARG A 66 -45.21 -3.38 -8.80
N SER A 67 -45.43 -4.47 -8.04
CA SER A 67 -45.21 -5.87 -8.46
C SER A 67 -46.47 -6.57 -8.96
N ASP A 68 -47.60 -5.87 -9.05
CA ASP A 68 -48.93 -6.45 -9.31
C ASP A 68 -49.14 -6.99 -10.74
N ALA A 69 -48.12 -6.94 -11.61
CA ALA A 69 -48.21 -7.43 -12.99
C ALA A 69 -47.72 -8.89 -13.12
N PRO A 70 -48.55 -9.83 -13.61
CA PRO A 70 -48.20 -11.25 -13.73
C PRO A 70 -47.13 -11.53 -14.77
N GLU A 71 -46.96 -10.68 -15.79
CA GLU A 71 -45.93 -10.82 -16.83
C GLU A 71 -44.77 -9.82 -16.66
N ALA A 72 -43.55 -10.25 -16.99
CA ALA A 72 -42.35 -9.42 -16.85
C ALA A 72 -42.34 -8.19 -17.80
N SER A 73 -43.08 -8.25 -18.90
CA SER A 73 -43.25 -7.22 -19.94
C SER A 73 -44.17 -6.06 -19.53
N GLU A 74 -45.08 -6.27 -18.57
CA GLU A 74 -46.04 -5.25 -18.09
C GLU A 74 -45.63 -4.62 -16.75
N ARG A 75 -44.45 -4.97 -16.22
CA ARG A 75 -43.98 -4.45 -14.93
C ARG A 75 -43.69 -2.95 -15.01
N SER A 76 -44.25 -2.21 -14.05
CA SER A 76 -43.96 -0.79 -13.88
C SER A 76 -42.45 -0.55 -13.72
N PRO A 77 -41.92 0.56 -14.28
CA PRO A 77 -40.51 0.89 -14.16
C PRO A 77 -40.14 1.23 -12.71
N PHE A 78 -38.89 0.97 -12.33
CA PHE A 78 -38.36 1.44 -11.06
C PHE A 78 -38.34 2.97 -11.04
N THR A 79 -39.04 3.54 -10.06
CA THR A 79 -39.09 4.98 -9.82
C THR A 79 -38.22 5.30 -8.60
N PRO A 80 -37.27 6.25 -8.71
CA PRO A 80 -36.46 6.68 -7.58
C PRO A 80 -37.33 7.45 -6.58
N VAL A 81 -37.32 7.03 -5.31
CA VAL A 81 -38.17 7.63 -4.25
C VAL A 81 -37.33 8.36 -3.21
N ILE A 82 -36.20 7.78 -2.81
CA ILE A 82 -35.32 8.35 -1.77
C ILE A 82 -33.87 8.29 -2.24
N VAL A 83 -33.11 9.34 -1.93
CA VAL A 83 -31.66 9.41 -2.12
C VAL A 83 -31.00 9.55 -0.76
N PHE A 84 -30.18 8.57 -0.39
CA PHE A 84 -29.35 8.61 0.81
C PHE A 84 -27.96 9.14 0.43
N ALA A 85 -27.53 10.23 1.07
CA ALA A 85 -26.17 10.75 0.93
C ALA A 85 -25.40 10.50 2.22
N VAL A 86 -24.50 9.52 2.18
CA VAL A 86 -23.65 9.13 3.31
C VAL A 86 -22.28 9.74 3.09
N SER A 87 -21.68 10.27 4.15
CA SER A 87 -20.32 10.80 4.10
C SER A 87 -19.48 10.10 5.14
N GLU A 88 -18.42 9.45 4.70
CA GLU A 88 -17.34 9.09 5.59
C GLU A 88 -16.39 10.28 5.74
N THR A 89 -15.99 10.57 6.97
CA THR A 89 -15.06 11.67 7.22
C THR A 89 -13.65 11.23 6.85
N ILE A 90 -13.03 11.96 5.92
CA ILE A 90 -11.62 11.80 5.62
C ILE A 90 -10.81 12.06 6.89
N ARG A 91 -9.83 11.19 7.17
CA ARG A 91 -8.96 11.36 8.32
C ARG A 91 -8.11 12.64 8.18
N PRO A 92 -8.01 13.48 9.24
CA PRO A 92 -7.36 14.78 9.15
C PRO A 92 -5.87 14.70 8.76
N GLU A 93 -5.20 13.61 9.09
CA GLU A 93 -3.80 13.36 8.76
C GLU A 93 -3.57 12.88 7.32
N ALA A 94 -4.61 12.40 6.63
CA ALA A 94 -4.47 11.69 5.35
C ALA A 94 -3.78 12.53 4.27
N ALA A 95 -4.24 13.78 4.07
CA ALA A 95 -3.64 14.69 3.07
C ALA A 95 -2.15 14.93 3.33
N ARG A 96 -1.76 15.12 4.60
CA ARG A 96 -0.36 15.31 4.98
C ARG A 96 0.48 14.06 4.74
N VAL A 97 -0.07 12.87 5.02
CA VAL A 97 0.63 11.60 4.82
C VAL A 97 0.84 11.31 3.34
N ILE A 98 -0.20 11.50 2.52
CA ILE A 98 -0.14 11.31 1.06
C ILE A 98 0.90 12.25 0.45
N ALA A 99 0.87 13.54 0.80
CA ALA A 99 1.86 14.50 0.32
C ALA A 99 3.30 14.10 0.67
N LYS A 100 3.52 13.57 1.89
CA LYS A 100 4.84 13.09 2.32
C LYS A 100 5.27 11.81 1.58
N LEU A 101 4.35 10.88 1.32
CA LEU A 101 4.62 9.68 0.53
C LEU A 101 5.01 10.04 -0.91
N GLN A 102 4.23 10.93 -1.55
CA GLN A 102 4.52 11.44 -2.88
C GLN A 102 5.88 12.17 -2.93
N SER A 103 6.17 13.04 -1.96
CA SER A 103 7.49 13.70 -1.84
C SER A 103 8.65 12.72 -1.62
N SER A 104 8.35 11.54 -1.08
CA SER A 104 9.29 10.44 -0.89
C SER A 104 9.38 9.54 -2.13
N GLN A 105 8.85 9.94 -3.29
CA GLN A 105 8.83 9.15 -4.53
C GLN A 105 8.08 7.81 -4.35
N VAL A 106 6.93 7.86 -3.67
CA VAL A 106 5.99 6.76 -3.58
C VAL A 106 4.70 7.21 -4.25
N ASP A 107 4.33 6.55 -5.33
CA ASP A 107 3.07 6.82 -6.02
C ASP A 107 1.90 6.29 -5.18
N VAL A 108 0.89 7.15 -5.01
CA VAL A 108 -0.31 6.83 -4.23
C VAL A 108 -1.47 6.65 -5.21
N PHE A 109 -2.15 5.52 -5.07
CA PHE A 109 -3.33 5.15 -5.84
C PHE A 109 -4.53 4.98 -4.92
N MET A 110 -5.73 5.26 -5.43
CA MET A 110 -6.98 5.06 -4.72
C MET A 110 -7.88 4.08 -5.48
N CYS A 111 -8.38 3.07 -4.77
CA CYS A 111 -9.22 2.02 -5.33
C CYS A 111 -10.50 1.89 -4.48
N THR A 112 -11.65 2.34 -5.00
CA THR A 112 -12.91 2.41 -4.24
C THR A 112 -14.10 1.85 -5.03
N GLY A 113 -15.07 1.27 -4.31
CA GLY A 113 -16.36 0.86 -4.87
C GLY A 113 -17.35 2.01 -5.08
N ASP A 114 -17.03 3.21 -4.58
CA ASP A 114 -17.86 4.41 -4.77
C ASP A 114 -17.91 4.85 -6.23
N ASN A 115 -18.90 5.68 -6.55
CA ASN A 115 -19.00 6.26 -7.90
C ASN A 115 -17.79 7.16 -8.23
N GLN A 116 -17.59 7.39 -9.52
CA GLN A 116 -16.43 8.11 -10.03
C GLN A 116 -16.37 9.58 -9.56
N THR A 117 -17.51 10.25 -9.46
CA THR A 117 -17.58 11.66 -9.03
C THR A 117 -17.16 11.81 -7.56
N THR A 118 -17.67 10.95 -6.68
CA THR A 118 -17.32 10.90 -5.25
C THR A 118 -15.85 10.57 -5.07
N ALA A 119 -15.36 9.55 -5.78
CA ALA A 119 -13.95 9.17 -5.73
C ALA A 119 -13.03 10.32 -6.16
N HIS A 120 -13.33 11.00 -7.26
CA HIS A 120 -12.51 12.13 -7.71
C HIS A 120 -12.55 13.30 -6.73
N ALA A 121 -13.70 13.61 -6.12
CA ALA A 121 -13.80 14.66 -5.12
C ALA A 121 -12.91 14.38 -3.88
N VAL A 122 -12.88 13.12 -3.42
CA VAL A 122 -12.01 12.68 -2.32
C VAL A 122 -10.54 12.72 -2.74
N ALA A 123 -10.22 12.26 -3.94
CA ALA A 123 -8.85 12.28 -4.48
C ALA A 123 -8.31 13.71 -4.60
N ASP A 124 -9.10 14.63 -5.13
CA ASP A 124 -8.75 16.04 -5.27
C ASP A 124 -8.50 16.68 -3.89
N SER A 125 -9.32 16.34 -2.89
CA SER A 125 -9.15 16.79 -1.49
C SER A 125 -7.87 16.27 -0.83
N LEU A 126 -7.37 15.12 -1.29
CA LEU A 126 -6.17 14.45 -0.78
C LEU A 126 -4.91 14.72 -1.61
N GLY A 127 -5.03 15.36 -2.77
CA GLY A 127 -3.91 15.58 -3.69
C GLY A 127 -3.50 14.32 -4.48
N ILE A 128 -4.41 13.36 -4.66
CA ILE A 128 -4.19 12.17 -5.49
C ILE A 128 -4.55 12.51 -6.95
N PRO A 129 -3.65 12.30 -7.93
CA PRO A 129 -3.98 12.52 -9.34
C PRO A 129 -5.17 11.67 -9.78
N ARG A 130 -6.11 12.24 -10.54
CA ARG A 130 -7.29 11.51 -11.05
C ARG A 130 -6.94 10.27 -11.88
N THR A 131 -5.75 10.26 -12.50
CA THR A 131 -5.22 9.10 -13.23
C THR A 131 -4.88 7.92 -12.31
N HIS A 132 -4.66 8.17 -11.02
CA HIS A 132 -4.37 7.16 -10.01
C HIS A 132 -5.63 6.70 -9.24
N VAL A 133 -6.82 7.06 -9.73
CA VAL A 133 -8.09 6.73 -9.09
C VAL A 133 -8.84 5.70 -9.91
N ARG A 134 -9.15 4.58 -9.28
CA ARG A 134 -10.04 3.55 -9.81
C ARG A 134 -11.31 3.50 -8.95
N ALA A 135 -12.43 3.93 -9.54
CA ALA A 135 -13.73 4.02 -8.88
C ALA A 135 -14.71 2.96 -9.40
N GLY A 136 -15.76 2.68 -8.65
CA GLY A 136 -16.84 1.77 -9.01
C GLY A 136 -16.40 0.32 -9.14
N VAL A 137 -15.33 -0.09 -8.47
CA VAL A 137 -14.77 -1.45 -8.59
C VAL A 137 -15.43 -2.46 -7.68
N LEU A 138 -15.61 -3.67 -8.20
CA LEU A 138 -15.99 -4.83 -7.39
C LEU A 138 -14.79 -5.39 -6.60
N PRO A 139 -15.00 -6.16 -5.51
CA PRO A 139 -13.92 -6.77 -4.73
C PRO A 139 -12.91 -7.56 -5.57
N THR A 140 -13.38 -8.32 -6.56
CA THR A 140 -12.53 -9.08 -7.49
C THR A 140 -11.71 -8.18 -8.41
N GLU A 141 -12.25 -7.02 -8.78
CA GLU A 141 -11.59 -6.03 -9.63
C GLU A 141 -10.54 -5.22 -8.87
N LYS A 142 -10.61 -5.15 -7.53
CA LYS A 142 -9.54 -4.54 -6.72
C LYS A 142 -8.23 -5.32 -6.87
N ALA A 143 -8.29 -6.66 -6.86
CA ALA A 143 -7.12 -7.50 -7.06
C ALA A 143 -6.53 -7.36 -8.47
N THR A 144 -7.37 -7.27 -9.51
CA THR A 144 -6.88 -7.04 -10.87
C THR A 144 -6.24 -5.67 -11.03
N PHE A 145 -6.77 -4.64 -10.36
CA PHE A 145 -6.15 -3.32 -10.31
C PHE A 145 -4.75 -3.35 -9.67
N VAL A 146 -4.57 -4.07 -8.55
CA VAL A 146 -3.25 -4.26 -7.93
C VAL A 146 -2.27 -4.88 -8.92
N ASN A 147 -2.67 -5.95 -9.61
CA ASN A 147 -1.83 -6.60 -10.62
C ASN A 147 -1.49 -5.65 -11.79
N GLN A 148 -2.44 -4.82 -12.23
CA GLN A 148 -2.20 -3.82 -13.26
C GLN A 148 -1.14 -2.80 -12.82
N VAL A 149 -1.21 -2.31 -11.57
CA VAL A 149 -0.22 -1.36 -11.02
C VAL A 149 1.15 -2.03 -10.86
N GLN A 150 1.22 -3.32 -10.52
CA GLN A 150 2.47 -4.07 -10.43
C GLN A 150 3.16 -4.21 -11.80
N HIS A 151 2.39 -4.44 -12.87
CA HIS A 151 2.92 -4.69 -14.21
C HIS A 151 3.07 -3.45 -15.09
N SER A 152 2.43 -2.33 -14.73
CA SER A 152 2.60 -1.05 -15.43
C SER A 152 4.00 -0.50 -15.16
N SER A 153 4.92 -0.88 -16.05
CA SER A 153 6.30 -0.41 -16.06
C SER A 153 6.30 1.05 -16.54
N HIS A 154 6.37 2.00 -15.61
CA HIS A 154 6.95 3.31 -15.85
C HIS A 154 6.22 4.29 -16.82
N GLU A 155 4.89 4.28 -16.91
CA GLU A 155 4.16 5.30 -17.71
C GLU A 155 3.64 6.50 -16.89
N PHE A 156 3.46 6.35 -15.57
CA PHE A 156 2.99 7.45 -14.71
C PHE A 156 4.15 8.23 -14.08
N GLN A 157 4.63 9.22 -14.84
CA GLN A 157 5.22 10.49 -14.37
C GLN A 157 6.21 10.42 -13.19
N ALA A 158 7.35 9.74 -13.38
CA ALA A 158 8.54 10.11 -12.63
C ALA A 158 8.99 11.50 -13.08
N ILE A 159 8.92 12.49 -12.17
CA ILE A 159 9.63 13.77 -12.31
C ILE A 159 11.07 13.45 -12.77
N PRO A 160 11.58 14.06 -13.87
CA PRO A 160 12.85 13.69 -14.45
C PRO A 160 13.98 14.04 -13.47
N THR A 161 14.42 13.06 -12.69
CA THR A 161 15.66 13.15 -11.94
C THR A 161 16.78 12.76 -12.90
N LYS A 162 17.67 13.73 -13.18
CA LYS A 162 18.76 13.71 -14.17
C LYS A 162 19.81 12.57 -14.03
N THR A 163 19.57 11.51 -13.28
CA THR A 163 20.62 10.54 -12.90
C THR A 163 20.25 9.06 -12.99
N LYS A 164 19.11 8.67 -13.56
CA LYS A 164 18.85 7.27 -13.91
C LYS A 164 19.05 7.05 -15.41
N LYS A 165 20.25 6.61 -15.80
CA LYS A 165 20.45 5.86 -17.04
C LYS A 165 19.55 4.62 -16.97
N SER A 166 18.37 4.70 -17.59
CA SER A 166 17.52 3.53 -17.82
C SER A 166 18.22 2.66 -18.85
N THR A 167 18.79 1.55 -18.41
CA THR A 167 19.23 0.48 -19.31
C THR A 167 18.01 -0.02 -20.09
N PRO A 168 18.02 0.01 -21.44
CA PRO A 168 16.88 -0.43 -22.23
C PRO A 168 16.79 -1.96 -22.13
N GLY A 169 15.71 -2.47 -21.53
CA GLY A 169 15.43 -3.92 -21.48
C GLY A 169 14.97 -4.51 -20.15
N ASN A 170 14.89 -3.74 -19.05
CA ASN A 170 14.40 -4.26 -17.78
C ASN A 170 13.07 -3.60 -17.40
N SER A 171 11.95 -4.21 -17.78
CA SER A 171 10.61 -3.85 -17.28
C SER A 171 10.54 -4.18 -15.79
N THR A 172 11.02 -3.25 -14.96
CA THR A 172 11.03 -3.46 -13.50
C THR A 172 9.58 -3.39 -13.00
N ARG A 173 9.04 -4.54 -12.62
CA ARG A 173 7.78 -4.66 -11.85
C ARG A 173 7.78 -3.65 -10.70
N SER A 174 6.70 -2.90 -10.58
CA SER A 174 6.47 -1.99 -9.45
C SER A 174 6.08 -2.81 -8.23
N ILE A 175 6.72 -2.55 -7.08
CA ILE A 175 6.34 -3.17 -5.81
C ILE A 175 5.14 -2.40 -5.25
N VAL A 176 4.02 -3.08 -5.07
CA VAL A 176 2.76 -2.47 -4.64
C VAL A 176 2.47 -2.85 -3.19
N ALA A 177 2.31 -1.82 -2.36
CA ALA A 177 1.74 -1.98 -1.03
C ALA A 177 0.24 -1.64 -1.08
N PHE A 178 -0.61 -2.55 -0.61
CA PHE A 178 -2.05 -2.34 -0.55
C PHE A 178 -2.50 -2.21 0.91
N VAL A 179 -3.34 -1.21 1.17
CA VAL A 179 -3.86 -0.87 2.50
C VAL A 179 -5.37 -1.00 2.47
N GLY A 180 -5.95 -1.82 3.35
CA GLY A 180 -7.39 -2.02 3.42
C GLY A 180 -7.85 -2.45 4.82
N ASP A 181 -9.16 -2.44 5.04
CA ASP A 181 -9.78 -2.80 6.31
C ASP A 181 -10.98 -3.74 6.16
N GLY A 182 -11.54 -3.85 4.97
CA GLY A 182 -12.74 -4.62 4.72
C GLY A 182 -12.50 -6.07 4.27
N VAL A 183 -13.54 -6.89 4.43
CA VAL A 183 -13.64 -8.21 3.77
C VAL A 183 -13.54 -8.09 2.25
N ASN A 184 -14.00 -6.97 1.69
CA ASN A 184 -13.96 -6.64 0.27
C ASN A 184 -12.54 -6.40 -0.25
N ASP A 185 -11.59 -6.16 0.66
CA ASP A 185 -10.20 -5.86 0.33
C ASP A 185 -9.30 -7.09 0.43
N ALA A 186 -9.78 -8.19 1.01
CA ALA A 186 -9.00 -9.40 1.20
C ALA A 186 -8.37 -9.94 -0.10
N PRO A 187 -9.08 -10.01 -1.25
CA PRO A 187 -8.47 -10.42 -2.51
C PRO A 187 -7.34 -9.48 -2.98
N ALA A 188 -7.47 -8.18 -2.73
CA ALA A 188 -6.46 -7.19 -3.11
C ALA A 188 -5.25 -7.19 -2.16
N LEU A 189 -5.48 -7.40 -0.86
CA LEU A 189 -4.43 -7.64 0.13
C LEU A 189 -3.60 -8.88 -0.25
N ALA A 190 -4.26 -9.98 -0.65
CA ALA A 190 -3.56 -11.19 -1.08
C ALA A 190 -2.75 -11.01 -2.39
N ALA A 191 -3.18 -10.13 -3.30
CA ALA A 191 -2.49 -9.86 -4.56
C ALA A 191 -1.29 -8.90 -4.42
N ALA A 192 -1.27 -8.08 -3.36
CA ALA A 192 -0.23 -7.08 -3.15
C ALA A 192 1.12 -7.69 -2.74
N ASP A 193 2.22 -7.01 -3.07
CA ASP A 193 3.56 -7.44 -2.61
C ASP A 193 3.73 -7.19 -1.10
N VAL A 194 3.08 -6.14 -0.59
CA VAL A 194 3.02 -5.82 0.83
C VAL A 194 1.57 -5.49 1.19
N SER A 195 0.96 -6.34 2.01
CA SER A 195 -0.39 -6.14 2.51
C SER A 195 -0.40 -5.50 3.89
N VAL A 196 -1.17 -4.43 4.04
CA VAL A 196 -1.31 -3.67 5.29
C VAL A 196 -2.79 -3.62 5.68
N ALA A 197 -3.13 -4.18 6.83
CA ALA A 197 -4.47 -4.09 7.40
C ALA A 197 -4.51 -3.14 8.60
N MET A 198 -5.69 -2.55 8.85
CA MET A 198 -5.97 -1.89 10.12
C MET A 198 -6.43 -2.91 11.16
N ALA A 199 -6.06 -2.74 12.43
CA ALA A 199 -6.53 -3.60 13.52
C ALA A 199 -8.05 -3.52 13.76
N SER A 200 -8.70 -2.44 13.32
CA SER A 200 -10.15 -2.31 13.28
C SER A 200 -10.80 -3.00 12.07
N GLY A 201 -10.00 -3.58 11.18
CA GLY A 201 -10.48 -4.26 9.99
C GLY A 201 -11.08 -5.63 10.30
N SER A 202 -11.70 -6.23 9.29
CA SER A 202 -12.24 -7.59 9.39
C SER A 202 -11.16 -8.65 9.66
N ASP A 203 -11.54 -9.76 10.32
CA ASP A 203 -10.64 -10.89 10.58
C ASP A 203 -10.00 -11.45 9.30
N VAL A 204 -10.74 -11.43 8.19
CA VAL A 204 -10.24 -11.85 6.88
C VAL A 204 -9.15 -10.91 6.37
N ALA A 205 -9.30 -9.60 6.58
CA ALA A 205 -8.28 -8.62 6.22
C ALA A 205 -7.02 -8.76 7.11
N ILE A 206 -7.21 -8.95 8.43
CA ILE A 206 -6.13 -9.10 9.40
C ILE A 206 -5.29 -10.36 9.11
N SER A 207 -5.95 -11.49 8.85
CA SER A 207 -5.28 -12.76 8.52
C SER A 207 -4.56 -12.77 7.17
N SER A 208 -5.02 -11.95 6.22
CA SER A 208 -4.41 -11.83 4.88
C SER A 208 -3.28 -10.79 4.82
N ALA A 209 -3.09 -10.00 5.87
CA ALA A 209 -2.15 -8.89 5.89
C ALA A 209 -0.78 -9.28 6.44
N SER A 210 0.29 -8.76 5.82
CA SER A 210 1.67 -8.91 6.27
C SER A 210 2.00 -7.96 7.42
N PHE A 211 1.35 -6.79 7.44
CA PHE A 211 1.49 -5.79 8.50
C PHE A 211 0.11 -5.39 9.03
N ILE A 212 0.00 -5.29 10.34
CA ILE A 212 -1.22 -4.85 11.02
C ILE A 212 -0.92 -3.54 11.73
N LEU A 213 -1.65 -2.49 11.37
CA LEU A 213 -1.61 -1.21 12.06
C LEU A 213 -2.50 -1.28 13.31
N LEU A 214 -1.86 -1.38 14.47
CA LEU A 214 -2.55 -1.44 15.77
C LEU A 214 -3.37 -0.18 16.05
N ASN A 215 -2.84 0.98 15.65
CA ASN A 215 -3.52 2.26 15.74
C ASN A 215 -4.06 2.65 14.38
N SER A 216 -5.22 3.30 14.34
CA SER A 216 -5.86 3.75 13.10
C SER A 216 -5.20 5.00 12.46
N ASP A 217 -4.03 5.40 12.97
CA ASP A 217 -3.24 6.50 12.40
C ASP A 217 -2.52 6.04 11.13
N ILE A 218 -2.93 6.61 9.99
CA ILE A 218 -2.35 6.36 8.67
C ILE A 218 -0.89 6.84 8.60
N GLY A 219 -0.47 7.74 9.49
CA GLY A 219 0.92 8.19 9.63
C GLY A 219 1.92 7.05 9.83
N ASN A 220 1.49 5.95 10.45
CA ASN A 220 2.33 4.77 10.65
C ASN A 220 2.80 4.14 9.32
N ILE A 221 2.03 4.28 8.24
CA ILE A 221 2.41 3.80 6.91
C ILE A 221 3.62 4.57 6.39
N LEU A 222 3.63 5.89 6.56
CA LEU A 222 4.78 6.71 6.22
C LEU A 222 6.00 6.34 7.07
N GLU A 223 5.81 6.14 8.37
CA GLU A 223 6.90 5.72 9.25
C GLU A 223 7.47 4.36 8.85
N LEU A 224 6.61 3.40 8.49
CA LEU A 224 7.00 2.09 7.98
C LEU A 224 7.88 2.20 6.73
N VAL A 225 7.49 3.01 5.75
CA VAL A 225 8.26 3.24 4.51
C VAL A 225 9.61 3.89 4.83
N LEU A 226 9.64 4.91 5.68
CA LEU A 226 10.87 5.61 6.05
C LEU A 226 11.82 4.71 6.85
N LEU A 227 11.28 3.91 7.77
CA LEU A 227 12.02 2.96 8.58
C LEU A 227 12.62 1.86 7.70
N SER A 228 11.82 1.26 6.81
CA SER A 228 12.27 0.26 5.84
C SER A 228 13.46 0.76 5.02
N ARG A 229 13.37 1.96 4.43
CA ARG A 229 14.48 2.57 3.68
C ARG A 229 15.73 2.77 4.52
N ARG A 230 15.57 3.15 5.80
CA ARG A 230 16.68 3.34 6.74
C ARG A 230 17.37 2.01 7.08
N VAL A 231 16.58 0.97 7.34
CA VAL A 231 17.05 -0.39 7.61
C VAL A 231 17.81 -0.93 6.40
N PHE A 232 17.23 -0.87 5.20
CA PHE A 232 17.89 -1.36 3.98
C PHE A 232 19.18 -0.61 3.65
N ARG A 233 19.25 0.69 3.91
CA ARG A 233 20.50 1.46 3.74
C ARG A 233 21.60 0.96 4.69
N ARG A 234 21.25 0.65 5.94
CA ARG A 234 22.16 0.05 6.92
C ARG A 234 22.60 -1.34 6.49
N VAL A 235 21.67 -2.19 6.03
CA VAL A 235 21.98 -3.53 5.52
C VAL A 235 22.99 -3.45 4.36
N ARG A 236 22.77 -2.55 3.40
CA ARG A 236 23.72 -2.32 2.29
C ARG A 236 25.09 -1.88 2.78
N LEU A 237 25.15 -0.98 3.76
CA LEU A 237 26.41 -0.53 4.33
C LEU A 237 27.14 -1.66 5.08
N ASN A 238 26.41 -2.45 5.87
CA ASN A 238 26.96 -3.60 6.58
C ASN A 238 27.50 -4.66 5.61
N PHE A 239 26.76 -4.94 4.53
CA PHE A 239 27.21 -5.85 3.48
C PHE A 239 28.41 -5.31 2.71
N LEU A 240 28.45 -4.01 2.41
CA LEU A 240 29.59 -3.36 1.77
C LEU A 240 30.86 -3.51 2.62
N TRP A 241 30.76 -3.29 3.93
CA TRP A 241 31.89 -3.52 4.83
C TRP A 241 32.34 -4.98 4.81
N ALA A 242 31.41 -5.93 4.94
CA ALA A 242 31.73 -7.36 4.85
C ALA A 242 32.44 -7.73 3.52
N LEU A 243 31.97 -7.17 2.40
CA LEU A 243 32.58 -7.35 1.09
C LEU A 243 34.01 -6.80 1.05
N VAL A 244 34.24 -5.58 1.54
CA VAL A 244 35.57 -4.96 1.57
C VAL A 244 36.57 -5.83 2.32
N TYR A 245 36.20 -6.36 3.49
CA TYR A 245 37.08 -7.26 4.25
C TYR A 245 37.41 -8.54 3.46
N ASN A 246 36.42 -9.18 2.85
CA ASN A 246 36.65 -10.39 2.07
C ASN A 246 37.52 -10.12 0.83
N VAL A 247 37.25 -9.04 0.11
CA VAL A 247 38.01 -8.63 -1.07
C VAL A 247 39.46 -8.28 -0.71
N CYS A 248 39.73 -7.73 0.47
CA CYS A 248 41.09 -7.47 0.93
C CYS A 248 41.79 -8.73 1.46
N LEU A 249 41.12 -9.56 2.27
CA LEU A 249 41.73 -10.70 2.94
C LEU A 249 41.99 -11.88 2.00
N ILE A 250 41.14 -12.12 1.00
CA ILE A 250 41.31 -13.24 0.06
C ILE A 250 42.62 -13.13 -0.74
N PRO A 251 42.94 -12.00 -1.42
CA PRO A 251 44.21 -11.84 -2.13
C PRO A 251 45.42 -11.87 -1.20
N ILE A 252 45.29 -11.30 0.00
CA ILE A 252 46.37 -11.33 1.00
C ILE A 252 46.65 -12.79 1.43
N ALA A 253 45.62 -13.59 1.69
CA ALA A 253 45.75 -15.00 2.02
C ALA A 253 46.24 -15.85 0.82
N ALA A 254 45.83 -15.50 -0.40
CA ALA A 254 46.28 -16.13 -1.64
C ALA A 254 47.75 -15.84 -1.99
N GLY A 255 48.44 -14.99 -1.22
CA GLY A 255 49.88 -14.80 -1.33
C GLY A 255 50.32 -13.56 -2.07
N VAL A 256 49.48 -12.52 -2.21
CA VAL A 256 49.93 -11.20 -2.73
C VAL A 256 51.11 -10.63 -1.93
N LEU A 257 51.19 -10.95 -0.62
CA LEU A 257 52.30 -10.54 0.25
C LEU A 257 53.39 -11.62 0.40
N TYR A 258 53.28 -12.74 -0.32
CA TYR A 258 54.30 -13.78 -0.36
C TYR A 258 55.69 -13.27 -0.78
N PRO A 259 55.87 -12.33 -1.75
CA PRO A 259 57.22 -11.87 -2.13
C PRO A 259 57.94 -11.04 -1.05
N ILE A 260 57.28 -10.67 0.06
CA ILE A 260 57.91 -9.94 1.16
C ILE A 260 58.57 -10.95 2.12
N VAL A 261 59.90 -10.98 2.11
CA VAL A 261 60.72 -11.82 3.00
C VAL A 261 60.89 -11.10 4.34
N ILE A 262 60.46 -11.74 5.44
CA ILE A 262 60.48 -11.14 6.79
C ILE A 262 61.60 -11.75 7.65
N GLY A 263 62.19 -12.87 7.23
CA GLY A 263 63.37 -13.42 7.88
C GLY A 263 63.88 -14.69 7.20
N GLN A 264 65.00 -15.22 7.68
CA GLN A 264 65.53 -16.52 7.26
C GLN A 264 65.28 -17.53 8.38
N ALA A 265 64.81 -18.72 8.02
CA ALA A 265 64.63 -19.83 8.94
C ALA A 265 65.47 -20.99 8.46
N GLU A 266 66.31 -21.55 9.33
CA GLU A 266 67.05 -22.77 9.04
C GLU A 266 66.06 -23.94 9.01
N GLN A 267 65.97 -24.61 7.87
CA GLN A 267 65.14 -25.80 7.69
C GLN A 267 66.04 -26.97 7.30
N LEU A 268 65.87 -28.07 8.03
CA LEU A 268 66.65 -29.29 7.85
C LEU A 268 65.95 -30.12 6.77
N VAL A 269 66.51 -30.12 5.57
CA VAL A 269 66.02 -30.89 4.41
C VAL A 269 67.13 -31.84 3.99
N ASP A 270 66.84 -33.13 3.90
CA ASP A 270 67.80 -34.19 3.57
C ASP A 270 69.11 -34.16 4.38
N GLY A 271 69.01 -33.97 5.70
CA GLY A 271 70.17 -34.04 6.61
C GLY A 271 71.15 -32.86 6.49
N ARG A 272 70.83 -31.82 5.71
CA ARG A 272 71.62 -30.57 5.61
C ARG A 272 70.78 -29.39 6.08
N VAL A 273 71.42 -28.48 6.81
CA VAL A 273 70.81 -27.24 7.27
C VAL A 273 70.83 -26.26 6.09
N VAL A 274 69.65 -25.94 5.54
CA VAL A 274 69.51 -24.96 4.45
C VAL A 274 68.74 -23.75 4.98
N LEU A 275 69.25 -22.55 4.72
CA LEU A 275 68.57 -21.29 5.04
C LEU A 275 67.40 -21.09 4.07
N VAL A 276 66.17 -21.22 4.56
CA VAL A 276 64.95 -21.00 3.79
C VAL A 276 64.37 -19.63 4.15
N ASN A 277 64.08 -18.82 3.13
CA ASN A 277 63.44 -17.52 3.33
C ASN A 277 62.01 -17.69 3.85
N LYS A 278 61.70 -17.09 5.00
CA LYS A 278 60.38 -17.07 5.62
C LYS A 278 59.58 -15.91 5.02
N HIS A 279 58.62 -16.29 4.19
CA HIS A 279 57.72 -15.36 3.51
C HIS A 279 56.57 -14.93 4.43
N PHE A 280 56.07 -13.70 4.27
CA PHE A 280 54.87 -13.28 4.98
C PHE A 280 53.67 -14.12 4.56
N ARG A 281 53.08 -14.83 5.52
CA ARG A 281 51.78 -15.49 5.37
C ARG A 281 50.87 -14.94 6.44
N LEU A 282 49.68 -14.50 6.04
CA LEU A 282 48.70 -14.04 7.01
C LEU A 282 48.23 -15.27 7.79
N SER A 283 48.54 -15.32 9.09
CA SER A 283 48.11 -16.44 9.92
C SER A 283 46.58 -16.44 10.05
N PRO A 284 45.93 -17.60 10.17
CA PRO A 284 44.49 -17.69 10.39
C PRO A 284 43.98 -16.85 11.58
N VAL A 285 44.85 -16.58 12.56
CA VAL A 285 44.56 -15.73 13.73
C VAL A 285 44.24 -14.28 13.33
N TRP A 286 45.00 -13.69 12.40
CA TRP A 286 44.75 -12.32 11.96
C TRP A 286 43.49 -12.22 11.09
N ALA A 287 43.22 -13.24 10.28
CA ALA A 287 41.97 -13.34 9.54
C ALA A 287 40.76 -13.46 10.48
N ALA A 288 40.85 -14.30 11.52
CA ALA A 288 39.82 -14.46 12.54
C ALA A 288 39.59 -13.17 13.35
N LEU A 289 40.66 -12.47 13.73
CA LEU A 289 40.57 -11.18 14.43
C LEU A 289 39.87 -10.11 13.56
N ALA A 290 40.25 -10.00 12.29
CA ALA A 290 39.61 -9.08 11.35
C ALA A 290 38.12 -9.41 11.16
N MET A 291 37.77 -10.69 11.07
CA MET A 291 36.38 -11.14 10.96
C MET A 291 35.56 -10.82 12.22
N ALA A 292 36.16 -10.96 13.40
CA ALA A 292 35.54 -10.59 14.67
C ALA A 292 35.30 -9.06 14.77
N LEU A 293 36.30 -8.25 14.44
CA LEU A 293 36.19 -6.78 14.43
C LEU A 293 35.15 -6.28 13.42
N SER A 294 35.07 -6.91 12.24
CA SER A 294 34.03 -6.62 11.25
C SER A 294 32.63 -6.91 11.79
N SER A 295 32.45 -8.07 12.43
CA SER A 295 31.18 -8.45 13.06
C SER A 295 30.75 -7.46 14.15
N ILE A 296 31.69 -7.03 15.00
CA ILE A 296 31.43 -6.03 16.04
C ILE A 296 31.02 -4.69 15.42
N SER A 297 31.73 -4.22 14.38
CA SER A 297 31.38 -2.98 13.68
C SER A 297 29.99 -3.03 13.05
N VAL A 298 29.63 -4.17 12.44
CA VAL A 298 28.30 -4.41 11.85
C VAL A 298 27.21 -4.44 12.94
N VAL A 299 27.47 -5.12 14.06
CA VAL A 299 26.55 -5.18 15.21
C VAL A 299 26.35 -3.79 15.82
N CYS A 300 27.43 -3.05 16.08
CA CYS A 300 27.36 -1.66 16.56
C CYS A 300 26.59 -0.74 15.60
N SER A 301 26.83 -0.88 14.28
CA SER A 301 26.08 -0.14 13.25
C SER A 301 24.58 -0.51 13.24
N SER A 302 24.24 -1.77 13.50
CA SER A 302 22.87 -2.26 13.60
C SER A 302 22.16 -1.75 14.86
N LEU A 303 22.82 -1.79 16.02
CA LEU A 303 22.28 -1.25 17.28
C LEU A 303 22.07 0.26 17.22
N ALA A 304 22.91 0.98 16.47
CA ALA A 304 22.74 2.40 16.23
C ALA A 304 21.48 2.75 15.39
N LEU A 305 20.70 1.77 14.93
CA LEU A 305 19.37 1.98 14.35
C LEU A 305 18.33 2.35 15.42
N GLY A 306 18.45 1.82 16.64
CA GLY A 306 17.54 2.10 17.76
C GLY A 306 17.72 3.50 18.35
N ILE A 307 18.80 4.20 18.00
CA ILE A 307 19.03 5.57 18.42
C ILE A 307 18.28 6.48 17.46
N GLU A 308 17.02 6.76 17.81
CA GLU A 308 16.19 7.69 17.08
C GLU A 308 16.87 9.07 16.99
N LYS A 309 16.89 9.67 15.79
CA LYS A 309 17.42 11.04 15.60
C LYS A 309 16.77 12.02 16.60
N ARG A 310 15.51 11.80 16.99
CA ARG A 310 14.77 12.61 17.98
C ARG A 310 15.41 12.58 19.37
N HIS A 311 15.90 11.41 19.84
CA HIS A 311 16.62 11.30 21.11
C HIS A 311 17.96 12.05 21.07
N LEU A 312 18.68 11.99 19.94
CA LEU A 312 19.91 12.77 19.75
C LEU A 312 19.62 14.28 19.74
N THR A 313 18.58 14.75 19.05
CA THR A 313 18.26 16.20 19.05
C THR A 313 17.83 16.68 20.44
N GLN A 314 17.10 15.88 21.22
CA GLN A 314 16.73 16.23 22.60
C GLN A 314 17.94 16.25 23.55
N LEU A 315 18.87 15.29 23.42
CA LEU A 315 20.11 15.27 24.19
C LEU A 315 21.03 16.47 23.86
N PHE A 316 21.12 16.85 22.59
CA PHE A 316 21.89 18.03 22.17
C PHE A 316 21.21 19.35 22.59
N LYS A 317 19.87 19.44 22.55
CA LYS A 317 19.15 20.63 23.04
C LYS A 317 19.31 20.83 24.56
N ARG A 318 19.37 19.74 25.33
CA ARG A 318 19.58 19.77 26.78
C ARG A 318 21.02 20.14 27.17
N LYS A 319 22.00 19.96 26.29
CA LYS A 319 23.39 20.38 26.49
C LYS A 319 23.71 21.82 26.07
N SER A 320 22.84 22.44 25.26
CA SER A 320 23.01 23.83 24.79
C SER A 320 22.22 24.86 25.63
N GLY A 321 21.57 24.42 26.71
CA GLY A 321 20.77 25.25 27.60
C GLY A 321 21.34 25.38 29.02
N HIS A 322 22.66 25.22 29.19
CA HIS A 322 23.41 25.56 30.40
C HIS A 322 24.50 26.57 30.08
#